data_AF-A0A7S4UEA3-F1
#
_entry.id   AF-A0A7S4UEA3-F1
#
_cell.length_a   1.000
_cell.length_b   1.000
_cell.length_c   1.000
_cell.angle_alpha   90.00
_cell.angle_beta   90.00
_cell.angle_gamma   90.00
#
_symmetry.space_group_name_H-M   'P 1'
#
loop_
_entity.id
_entity.type
_entity.pdbx_description
1 polymer ?
#
loop_
_entity_poly.entity_id
_entity_poly.type
_entity_poly.pdbx_seq_one_letter_code
_entity_poly.pdbx_strand_id
1 'polypeptide(L)'
;MASAIGGGSRSGRQVVAMVCLDCLAAPECLTAAGAGATCLLDAFRRVAVRLLVSCVIDICCPKSRGTPQFGRGPRHVHDKPIEVLVRADDIRLELCDMEVDGDEVVERSTHSAKEFMKKSPVILFGPARQGKTTMVNDILEELGDFSRPGKESFLLPCTRGVQVFKTQCSSWTTPGVEEEVLLLDSEGWEFGRTPKNLFKECMKLAEKEQIQLKLLQHRLVLVSVLSAENRSWVEDPKFLDLLDGVCRQAAKEAGGGKPVLVPVVSKEDLLNDGLERDIVLRAYTKSLEKRVGSTVEVHPALGVTHKADADGRRPSIKQLREKLAAICTKQLMSEHILLAVKDIIAGDLQRYLMEWDEEGIDASHALVRRFLWIVARHHGLRIKDLYKIEPTMDWKQVEGVCRDLKGWRAPKAGAEATDGWHWDPRREKGPRPKGFSRSPSGSSTVKSSGSDHVSIRGTSTSTTRTASGEFSLSP
;
A
#
# COMPACT_ATOMS: atom_id res chain seq x y z
N MET A 1 -39.83 -56.68 40.52
CA MET A 1 -40.92 -56.16 39.67
C MET A 1 -40.51 -54.77 39.18
N ALA A 2 -40.42 -54.63 37.86
CA ALA A 2 -40.49 -53.45 36.94
C ALA A 2 -40.22 -52.03 37.48
N SER A 3 -39.71 -51.05 36.71
CA SER A 3 -38.95 -50.92 35.46
C SER A 3 -38.65 -49.41 35.30
N ALA A 4 -37.63 -49.07 34.51
CA ALA A 4 -37.17 -47.70 34.22
C ALA A 4 -38.08 -46.92 33.23
N ILE A 5 -37.84 -45.59 33.14
CA ILE A 5 -37.88 -44.63 31.99
C ILE A 5 -37.89 -43.21 32.63
N GLY A 6 -37.10 -42.18 32.29
CA GLY A 6 -36.31 -41.86 31.11
C GLY A 6 -36.88 -40.60 30.42
N GLY A 7 -36.21 -39.44 30.51
CA GLY A 7 -36.49 -38.24 29.71
C GLY A 7 -35.82 -36.99 30.31
N GLY A 8 -34.97 -36.21 29.64
CA GLY A 8 -34.73 -36.05 28.20
C GLY A 8 -34.80 -34.56 27.87
N SER A 9 -33.75 -33.80 28.17
CA SER A 9 -33.62 -32.36 27.88
C SER A 9 -33.59 -32.13 26.37
N ARG A 10 -34.70 -31.68 25.79
CA ARG A 10 -34.81 -31.29 24.37
C ARG A 10 -34.14 -29.93 24.14
N SER A 11 -33.21 -29.93 23.17
CA SER A 11 -32.46 -28.76 22.71
C SER A 11 -33.35 -27.72 22.00
N GLY A 12 -33.02 -26.43 22.18
CA GLY A 12 -33.70 -25.28 21.53
C GLY A 12 -33.63 -25.19 20.00
N ARG A 13 -33.19 -26.24 19.29
CA ARG A 13 -33.21 -26.31 17.82
C ARG A 13 -34.57 -26.73 17.24
N GLN A 14 -35.44 -27.37 18.02
CA GLN A 14 -36.79 -27.74 17.55
C GLN A 14 -37.77 -26.56 17.51
N VAL A 15 -37.53 -25.50 18.28
CA VAL A 15 -38.46 -24.36 18.38
C VAL A 15 -38.42 -23.48 17.12
N VAL A 16 -37.26 -23.33 16.47
CA VAL A 16 -37.13 -22.47 15.27
C VAL A 16 -37.74 -23.10 14.02
N ALA A 17 -37.72 -24.44 13.91
CA ALA A 17 -38.36 -25.15 12.80
C ALA A 17 -39.90 -25.12 12.88
N MET A 18 -40.47 -25.07 14.10
CA MET A 18 -41.91 -25.03 14.30
C MET A 18 -42.51 -23.63 14.04
N VAL A 19 -41.80 -22.57 14.42
CA VAL A 19 -42.23 -21.17 14.19
C VAL A 19 -42.29 -20.81 12.70
N CYS A 20 -41.47 -21.44 11.84
CA CYS A 20 -41.52 -21.21 10.39
C CYS A 20 -42.68 -21.92 9.68
N LEU A 21 -43.26 -22.97 10.28
CA LEU A 21 -44.40 -23.71 9.72
C LEU A 21 -45.74 -23.10 10.13
N ASP A 22 -45.84 -22.53 11.34
CA ASP A 22 -47.07 -21.87 11.81
C ASP A 22 -47.35 -20.54 11.09
N CYS A 23 -46.31 -19.84 10.61
CA CYS A 23 -46.47 -18.63 9.78
C CYS A 23 -47.04 -18.90 8.38
N LEU A 24 -47.06 -20.16 7.92
CA LEU A 24 -47.62 -20.56 6.62
C LEU A 24 -49.10 -20.99 6.71
N ALA A 25 -49.68 -21.06 7.92
CA ALA A 25 -51.01 -21.64 8.14
C ALA A 25 -52.08 -20.63 8.60
N ALA A 26 -51.79 -19.32 8.67
CA ALA A 26 -52.77 -18.30 9.09
C ALA A 26 -53.53 -17.70 7.89
N PRO A 27 -54.86 -17.88 7.74
CA PRO A 27 -55.60 -17.44 6.56
C PRO A 27 -56.05 -15.96 6.55
N GLU A 28 -55.68 -15.13 7.53
CA GLU A 28 -56.42 -13.88 7.81
C GLU A 28 -55.85 -12.58 7.19
N CYS A 29 -54.87 -12.63 6.29
CA CYS A 29 -54.26 -11.40 5.74
C CYS A 29 -54.49 -11.16 4.23
N LEU A 30 -55.49 -11.79 3.61
CA LEU A 30 -55.71 -11.74 2.14
C LEU A 30 -56.90 -10.87 1.69
N THR A 31 -57.18 -9.77 2.38
CA THR A 31 -58.16 -8.77 1.91
C THR A 31 -57.66 -7.34 2.05
N ALA A 32 -56.58 -6.98 1.35
CA ALA A 32 -56.35 -5.60 0.89
C ALA A 32 -55.24 -5.52 -0.16
N ALA A 33 -55.53 -4.79 -1.24
CA ALA A 33 -54.61 -4.21 -2.23
C ALA A 33 -53.94 -5.13 -3.28
N GLY A 34 -54.31 -4.87 -4.54
CA GLY A 34 -53.74 -5.48 -5.74
C GLY A 34 -52.27 -5.09 -6.02
N ALA A 35 -51.68 -5.86 -6.92
CA ALA A 35 -50.34 -5.72 -7.53
C ALA A 35 -49.10 -5.73 -6.61
N GLY A 36 -49.21 -5.53 -5.30
CA GLY A 36 -48.08 -5.57 -4.35
C GLY A 36 -47.81 -6.95 -3.72
N ALA A 37 -48.82 -7.81 -3.60
CA ALA A 37 -48.73 -9.08 -2.88
C ALA A 37 -47.88 -10.14 -3.61
N THR A 38 -47.83 -10.12 -4.95
CA THR A 38 -47.01 -11.04 -5.74
C THR A 38 -45.52 -10.77 -5.59
N CYS A 39 -45.10 -9.50 -5.47
CA CYS A 39 -43.71 -9.13 -5.26
C CYS A 39 -43.20 -9.53 -3.86
N LEU A 40 -44.06 -9.40 -2.84
CA LEU A 40 -43.75 -9.78 -1.46
C LEU A 40 -43.68 -11.30 -1.28
N LEU A 41 -44.60 -12.06 -1.89
CA LEU A 41 -44.57 -13.52 -1.91
C LEU A 41 -43.35 -14.06 -2.66
N ASP A 42 -42.96 -13.42 -3.76
CA ASP A 42 -41.79 -13.83 -4.54
C ASP A 42 -40.47 -13.50 -3.82
N ALA A 43 -40.41 -12.35 -3.12
CA ALA A 43 -39.31 -12.00 -2.23
C ALA A 43 -39.21 -12.97 -1.04
N PHE A 44 -40.33 -13.31 -0.40
CA PHE A 44 -40.37 -14.29 0.68
C PHE A 44 -39.98 -15.69 0.19
N ARG A 45 -40.43 -16.11 -0.99
CA ARG A 45 -39.99 -17.37 -1.61
C ARG A 45 -38.50 -17.38 -1.86
N ARG A 46 -37.91 -16.30 -2.40
CA ARG A 46 -36.46 -16.22 -2.64
C ARG A 46 -35.66 -16.27 -1.33
N VAL A 47 -36.14 -15.62 -0.27
CA VAL A 47 -35.51 -15.64 1.06
C VAL A 47 -35.67 -17.01 1.72
N ALA A 48 -36.86 -17.59 1.69
CA ALA A 48 -37.14 -18.91 2.24
C ALA A 48 -36.40 -20.02 1.50
N VAL A 49 -36.30 -19.94 0.17
CA VAL A 49 -35.49 -20.86 -0.65
C VAL A 49 -34.00 -20.66 -0.36
N ARG A 50 -33.50 -19.43 -0.21
CA ARG A 50 -32.11 -19.21 0.22
C ARG A 50 -31.83 -19.79 1.61
N LEU A 51 -32.74 -19.60 2.56
CA LEU A 51 -32.61 -20.13 3.92
C LEU A 51 -32.72 -21.65 3.92
N LEU A 52 -33.64 -22.24 3.17
CA LEU A 52 -33.77 -23.69 3.00
C LEU A 52 -32.55 -24.28 2.31
N VAL A 53 -32.04 -23.66 1.23
CA VAL A 53 -30.81 -24.09 0.57
C VAL A 53 -29.62 -23.97 1.53
N SER A 54 -29.50 -22.90 2.29
CA SER A 54 -28.44 -22.75 3.30
C SER A 54 -28.56 -23.77 4.43
N CYS A 55 -29.78 -24.07 4.91
CA CYS A 55 -30.03 -25.09 5.93
C CYS A 55 -29.81 -26.51 5.40
N VAL A 56 -30.24 -26.80 4.17
CA VAL A 56 -30.05 -28.11 3.52
C VAL A 56 -28.58 -28.33 3.21
N ILE A 57 -27.84 -27.30 2.80
CA ILE A 57 -26.37 -27.36 2.67
C ILE A 57 -25.73 -27.64 4.03
N ASP A 58 -26.14 -26.92 5.10
CA ASP A 58 -25.59 -27.12 6.44
C ASP A 58 -25.96 -28.47 7.10
N ILE A 59 -27.09 -29.09 6.70
CA ILE A 59 -27.59 -30.37 7.24
C ILE A 59 -27.10 -31.56 6.40
N CYS A 60 -27.09 -31.46 5.07
CA CYS A 60 -26.71 -32.54 4.16
C CYS A 60 -25.20 -32.56 3.84
N CYS A 61 -24.50 -31.44 4.04
CA CYS A 61 -23.04 -31.40 4.09
C CYS A 61 -22.64 -31.12 5.54
N PRO A 62 -22.52 -32.14 6.40
CA PRO A 62 -22.00 -31.91 7.73
C PRO A 62 -20.66 -31.18 7.57
N LYS A 63 -20.53 -30.03 8.25
CA LYS A 63 -19.27 -29.27 8.48
C LYS A 63 -18.28 -30.11 9.32
N SER A 64 -18.12 -31.39 8.97
CA SER A 64 -17.25 -32.37 9.62
C SER A 64 -15.92 -32.54 8.91
N ARG A 65 -15.63 -31.76 7.86
CA ARG A 65 -14.26 -31.36 7.55
C ARG A 65 -14.08 -29.99 8.21
N GLY A 66 -13.25 -29.93 9.25
CA GLY A 66 -13.12 -28.73 10.08
C GLY A 66 -12.82 -27.52 9.20
N THR A 67 -13.46 -26.38 9.45
CA THR A 67 -13.00 -25.14 8.83
C THR A 67 -11.57 -24.85 9.29
N PRO A 68 -10.68 -24.39 8.41
CA PRO A 68 -9.33 -23.99 8.81
C PRO A 68 -9.40 -23.03 9.99
N GLN A 69 -8.68 -23.35 11.07
CA GLN A 69 -8.61 -22.48 12.23
C GLN A 69 -7.47 -21.49 12.03
N PHE A 70 -7.78 -20.20 12.14
CA PHE A 70 -6.79 -19.12 12.06
C PHE A 70 -6.45 -18.61 13.46
N GLY A 71 -5.18 -18.26 13.65
CA GLY A 71 -4.68 -17.64 14.87
C GLY A 71 -3.73 -16.50 14.53
N ARG A 72 -3.57 -15.53 15.44
CA ARG A 72 -2.60 -14.46 15.23
C ARG A 72 -1.19 -14.99 15.38
N GLY A 73 -0.28 -14.55 14.52
CA GLY A 73 1.15 -14.73 14.75
C GLY A 73 1.60 -14.03 16.05
N PRO A 74 2.83 -14.32 16.55
CA PRO A 74 3.38 -13.66 17.73
C PRO A 74 3.29 -12.13 17.61
N ARG A 75 3.02 -11.43 18.73
CA ARG A 75 2.71 -9.98 18.81
C ARG A 75 3.73 -9.03 18.18
N HIS A 76 4.89 -9.52 17.76
CA HIS A 76 5.92 -8.73 17.07
C HIS A 76 5.71 -8.65 15.54
N VAL A 77 4.70 -9.32 14.99
CA VAL A 77 4.36 -9.30 13.55
C VAL A 77 3.07 -8.50 13.35
N HIS A 78 3.08 -7.23 13.74
CA HIS A 78 2.12 -6.27 13.19
C HIS A 78 2.52 -5.93 11.76
N ASP A 79 1.57 -5.41 10.97
CA ASP A 79 1.63 -5.28 9.50
C ASP A 79 3.06 -5.13 8.95
N LYS A 80 3.47 -6.13 8.16
CA LYS A 80 4.81 -6.15 7.58
C LYS A 80 5.01 -4.89 6.74
N PRO A 81 6.15 -4.19 6.91
CA PRO A 81 6.43 -3.01 6.12
C PRO A 81 6.58 -3.45 4.65
N ILE A 82 6.27 -2.55 3.72
CA ILE A 82 6.09 -2.90 2.30
C ILE A 82 7.34 -3.55 1.69
N GLU A 83 8.51 -3.15 2.18
CA GLU A 83 9.82 -3.65 1.79
C GLU A 83 9.97 -5.15 2.06
N VAL A 84 9.42 -5.62 3.19
CA VAL A 84 9.47 -7.03 3.56
C VAL A 84 8.53 -7.86 2.67
N LEU A 85 7.38 -7.30 2.30
CA LEU A 85 6.44 -7.97 1.39
C LEU A 85 7.06 -8.17 0.00
N VAL A 86 7.73 -7.15 -0.54
CA VAL A 86 8.26 -7.19 -1.92
C VAL A 86 9.63 -7.83 -2.05
N ARG A 87 10.36 -7.95 -0.94
CA ARG A 87 11.50 -8.88 -0.85
C ARG A 87 11.05 -10.33 -0.81
N ALA A 88 9.78 -10.59 -0.43
CA ALA A 88 9.15 -11.90 -0.40
C ALA A 88 9.95 -12.93 0.40
N ASP A 89 10.52 -12.52 1.53
CA ASP A 89 11.27 -13.41 2.42
C ASP A 89 10.37 -14.56 2.93
N ASP A 90 9.05 -14.34 3.09
CA ASP A 90 8.11 -15.40 3.45
C ASP A 90 7.96 -16.46 2.36
N ILE A 91 7.99 -16.06 1.09
CA ILE A 91 7.92 -16.98 -0.04
C ILE A 91 9.18 -17.84 -0.05
N ARG A 92 10.37 -17.22 0.06
CA ARG A 92 11.64 -17.97 0.15
C ARG A 92 11.64 -18.95 1.32
N LEU A 93 11.20 -18.50 2.50
CA LEU A 93 11.17 -19.34 3.70
C LEU A 93 10.18 -20.50 3.60
N GLU A 94 9.05 -20.32 2.91
CA GLU A 94 8.05 -21.38 2.80
C GLU A 94 8.38 -22.40 1.74
N LEU A 95 9.07 -22.00 0.67
CA LEU A 95 9.44 -22.85 -0.46
C LEU A 95 10.89 -23.38 -0.38
N CYS A 96 11.62 -23.10 0.70
CA CYS A 96 13.05 -23.44 0.82
C CYS A 96 13.36 -24.94 0.76
N ASP A 97 12.36 -25.79 0.99
CA ASP A 97 12.46 -27.26 0.96
C ASP A 97 11.89 -27.87 -0.33
N MET A 98 11.58 -27.04 -1.32
CA MET A 98 11.13 -27.46 -2.65
C MET A 98 12.29 -27.41 -3.66
N GLU A 99 12.21 -28.20 -4.72
CA GLU A 99 13.24 -28.31 -5.77
C GLU A 99 13.20 -27.13 -6.75
N VAL A 100 13.24 -25.90 -6.24
CA VAL A 100 12.91 -24.70 -7.02
C VAL A 100 13.87 -23.56 -6.71
N ASP A 101 14.13 -22.74 -7.72
CA ASP A 101 14.91 -21.51 -7.53
C ASP A 101 14.05 -20.49 -6.77
N GLY A 102 14.33 -20.36 -5.47
CA GLY A 102 13.62 -19.42 -4.61
C GLY A 102 13.73 -17.96 -5.06
N ASP A 103 14.78 -17.59 -5.81
CA ASP A 103 14.93 -16.23 -6.32
C ASP A 103 14.04 -15.99 -7.54
N GLU A 104 13.93 -16.97 -8.46
CA GLU A 104 12.99 -16.89 -9.58
C GLU A 104 11.54 -16.75 -9.10
N VAL A 105 11.14 -17.54 -8.11
CA VAL A 105 9.77 -17.48 -7.55
C VAL A 105 9.49 -16.10 -6.98
N VAL A 106 10.43 -15.57 -6.21
CA VAL A 106 10.30 -14.25 -5.61
C VAL A 106 10.17 -13.18 -6.69
N GLU A 107 11.01 -13.23 -7.72
CA GLU A 107 10.98 -12.26 -8.79
C GLU A 107 9.63 -12.28 -9.52
N ARG A 108 9.18 -13.46 -9.98
CA ARG A 108 7.91 -13.62 -10.71
C ARG A 108 6.70 -13.26 -9.84
N SER A 109 6.69 -13.69 -8.58
CA SER A 109 5.55 -13.46 -7.66
C SER A 109 5.46 -12.03 -7.14
N THR A 110 6.53 -11.23 -7.24
CA THR A 110 6.54 -9.83 -6.78
C THR A 110 6.59 -8.82 -7.91
N HIS A 111 6.77 -9.26 -9.16
CA HIS A 111 6.95 -8.38 -10.31
C HIS A 111 5.81 -7.36 -10.47
N SER A 112 4.55 -7.81 -10.56
CA SER A 112 3.42 -6.89 -10.75
C SER A 112 3.20 -5.98 -9.55
N ALA A 113 3.56 -6.42 -8.34
CA ALA A 113 3.48 -5.59 -7.15
C ALA A 113 4.56 -4.48 -7.15
N LYS A 114 5.78 -4.79 -7.60
CA LYS A 114 6.84 -3.79 -7.80
C LYS A 114 6.42 -2.76 -8.84
N GLU A 115 5.91 -3.21 -9.99
CA GLU A 115 5.37 -2.33 -11.03
C GLU A 115 4.17 -1.50 -10.55
N PHE A 116 3.31 -2.06 -9.71
CA PHE A 116 2.21 -1.33 -9.09
C PHE A 116 2.69 -0.15 -8.23
N MET A 117 3.75 -0.31 -7.44
CA MET A 117 4.24 0.73 -6.53
C MET A 117 5.23 1.71 -7.18
N LYS A 118 5.77 1.33 -8.35
CA LYS A 118 6.81 2.04 -9.07
C LYS A 118 6.54 3.53 -9.27
N LYS A 119 5.29 3.90 -9.56
CA LYS A 119 4.93 5.26 -9.99
C LYS A 119 4.55 6.15 -8.82
N SER A 120 5.24 7.29 -8.71
CA SER A 120 5.08 8.26 -7.63
C SER A 120 4.64 9.63 -8.19
N PRO A 121 3.33 9.91 -8.29
CA PRO A 121 2.82 11.14 -8.88
C PRO A 121 2.85 12.33 -7.90
N VAL A 122 3.44 13.44 -8.34
CA VAL A 122 3.49 14.71 -7.62
C VAL A 122 2.90 15.81 -8.49
N ILE A 123 1.85 16.47 -8.01
CA ILE A 123 1.13 17.50 -8.77
C ILE A 123 1.56 18.88 -8.29
N LEU A 124 2.21 19.64 -9.15
CA LEU A 124 2.60 21.03 -8.88
C LEU A 124 1.51 21.96 -9.39
N PHE A 125 0.94 22.75 -8.49
CA PHE A 125 -0.13 23.68 -8.82
C PHE A 125 -0.01 24.99 -8.06
N GLY A 126 -0.52 26.05 -8.67
CA GLY A 126 -0.40 27.39 -8.13
C GLY A 126 -0.54 28.44 -9.23
N PRO A 127 -0.72 29.72 -8.87
CA PRO A 127 -0.96 30.80 -9.81
C PRO A 127 0.07 30.86 -10.97
N ALA A 128 -0.24 31.62 -12.01
CA ALA A 128 0.74 31.91 -13.05
C ALA A 128 1.97 32.61 -12.46
N ARG A 129 3.15 32.36 -13.07
CA ARG A 129 4.44 33.01 -12.75
C ARG A 129 4.99 32.78 -11.32
N GLN A 130 4.55 31.73 -10.64
CA GLN A 130 5.08 31.37 -9.31
C GLN A 130 6.30 30.43 -9.36
N GLY A 131 6.89 30.15 -10.53
CA GLY A 131 8.10 29.31 -10.64
C GLY A 131 7.88 27.80 -10.63
N LYS A 132 6.67 27.31 -10.95
CA LYS A 132 6.35 25.86 -10.98
C LYS A 132 7.21 25.07 -11.97
N THR A 133 7.25 25.51 -13.24
CA THR A 133 8.01 24.85 -14.30
C THR A 133 9.52 24.85 -14.03
N THR A 134 10.06 25.96 -13.51
CA THR A 134 11.45 26.04 -13.04
C THR A 134 11.71 25.06 -11.90
N MET A 135 10.78 24.95 -10.93
CA MET A 135 10.86 23.98 -9.84
C MET A 135 10.86 22.53 -10.36
N VAL A 136 10.07 22.22 -11.39
CA VAL A 136 10.09 20.90 -12.03
C VAL A 136 11.47 20.61 -12.61
N ASN A 137 12.04 21.52 -13.41
CA ASN A 137 13.37 21.34 -13.98
C ASN A 137 14.44 21.15 -12.90
N ASP A 138 14.37 21.93 -11.81
CA ASP A 138 15.32 21.82 -10.71
C ASP A 138 15.18 20.49 -9.94
N ILE A 139 13.95 20.01 -9.72
CA ILE A 139 13.71 18.70 -9.10
C ILE A 139 14.23 17.58 -10.01
N LEU A 140 13.98 17.65 -11.32
CA LEU A 140 14.49 16.67 -12.30
C LEU A 140 16.02 16.61 -12.26
N GLU A 141 16.68 17.76 -12.18
CA GLU A 141 18.13 17.85 -12.10
C GLU A 141 18.68 17.20 -10.81
N GLU A 142 18.03 17.43 -9.66
CA GLU A 142 18.37 16.75 -8.40
C GLU A 142 18.06 15.24 -8.40
N LEU A 143 17.24 14.78 -9.34
CA LEU A 143 16.98 13.36 -9.60
C LEU A 143 17.93 12.76 -10.65
N GLY A 144 18.84 13.58 -11.22
CA GLY A 144 19.84 13.15 -12.20
C GLY A 144 19.44 13.36 -13.66
N ASP A 145 18.29 13.98 -13.93
CA ASP A 145 17.86 14.36 -15.28
C ASP A 145 18.15 15.83 -15.57
N PHE A 146 19.20 16.07 -16.36
CA PHE A 146 19.67 17.40 -16.74
C PHE A 146 19.03 17.95 -18.02
N SER A 147 18.04 17.26 -18.60
CA SER A 147 17.43 17.64 -19.89
C SER A 147 16.60 18.93 -19.86
N ARG A 148 16.20 19.39 -18.65
CA ARG A 148 15.38 20.59 -18.40
C ARG A 148 14.20 20.73 -19.40
N PRO A 149 13.29 19.76 -19.46
CA PRO A 149 12.27 19.66 -20.49
C PRO A 149 11.17 20.73 -20.39
N GLY A 150 10.99 21.35 -19.22
CA GLY A 150 10.02 22.40 -19.00
C GLY A 150 10.44 23.71 -19.67
N LYS A 151 9.61 24.26 -20.55
CA LYS A 151 9.88 25.56 -21.18
C LYS A 151 9.69 26.68 -20.16
N GLU A 152 10.75 27.44 -19.91
CA GLU A 152 10.73 28.58 -18.99
C GLU A 152 10.59 29.90 -19.76
N SER A 153 9.64 30.74 -19.36
CA SER A 153 9.50 32.12 -19.88
C SER A 153 9.02 33.05 -18.78
N PHE A 154 9.71 34.18 -18.64
CA PHE A 154 9.31 35.24 -17.72
C PHE A 154 8.18 36.11 -18.30
N LEU A 155 7.98 36.08 -19.63
CA LEU A 155 7.07 37.00 -20.33
C LEU A 155 5.69 36.40 -20.57
N LEU A 156 5.61 35.10 -20.90
CA LEU A 156 4.38 34.45 -21.33
C LEU A 156 4.03 33.22 -20.46
N PRO A 157 2.74 32.89 -20.27
CA PRO A 157 2.34 31.61 -19.68
C PRO A 157 2.94 30.46 -20.49
N CYS A 158 3.75 29.61 -19.84
CA CYS A 158 4.53 28.58 -20.51
C CYS A 158 3.83 27.21 -20.57
N THR A 159 3.02 26.92 -19.55
CA THR A 159 2.31 25.63 -19.41
C THR A 159 0.83 25.82 -19.74
N ARG A 160 0.34 25.07 -20.72
CA ARG A 160 -1.09 24.96 -21.06
C ARG A 160 -1.59 23.57 -20.66
N GLY A 161 -2.72 23.49 -19.96
CA GLY A 161 -3.19 22.23 -19.37
C GLY A 161 -2.20 21.65 -18.34
N VAL A 162 -2.12 20.33 -18.28
CA VAL A 162 -1.15 19.62 -17.42
C VAL A 162 -0.08 18.95 -18.28
N GLN A 163 1.19 19.21 -17.95
CA GLN A 163 2.35 18.54 -18.55
C GLN A 163 2.91 17.51 -17.58
N VAL A 164 3.34 16.35 -18.09
CA VAL A 164 3.90 15.25 -17.30
C VAL A 164 5.37 15.10 -17.64
N PHE A 165 6.21 15.17 -16.62
CA PHE A 165 7.64 14.91 -16.71
C PHE A 165 7.97 13.69 -15.87
N LYS A 166 8.85 12.83 -16.38
CA LYS A 166 9.15 11.54 -15.76
C LYS A 166 10.63 11.37 -15.63
N THR A 167 11.06 10.79 -14.52
CA THR A 167 12.44 10.41 -14.33
C THR A 167 12.52 9.18 -13.43
N GLN A 168 13.49 8.31 -13.71
CA GLN A 168 13.80 7.19 -12.84
C GLN A 168 14.54 7.70 -11.61
N CYS A 169 14.20 7.15 -10.44
CA CYS A 169 14.76 7.58 -9.19
C CYS A 169 15.13 6.38 -8.32
N SER A 170 16.43 6.19 -8.11
CA SER A 170 16.96 5.23 -7.14
C SER A 170 16.94 5.74 -5.70
N SER A 171 16.64 7.03 -5.49
CA SER A 171 16.75 7.71 -4.19
C SER A 171 15.45 7.80 -3.39
N TRP A 172 14.30 7.44 -3.99
CA TRP A 172 13.01 7.36 -3.29
C TRP A 172 12.86 5.92 -2.82
N THR A 173 13.18 5.67 -1.57
CA THR A 173 13.60 4.33 -1.14
C THR A 173 12.42 3.45 -0.76
N THR A 174 12.03 2.58 -1.70
CA THR A 174 11.51 1.24 -1.41
C THR A 174 12.53 0.21 -1.94
N PRO A 175 13.37 -0.41 -1.08
CA PRO A 175 14.32 -1.43 -1.47
C PRO A 175 13.75 -2.48 -2.43
N GLY A 176 14.37 -2.63 -3.61
CA GLY A 176 13.95 -3.59 -4.64
C GLY A 176 12.86 -3.08 -5.60
N VAL A 177 12.49 -1.79 -5.53
CA VAL A 177 11.64 -1.10 -6.50
C VAL A 177 12.44 0.06 -7.10
N GLU A 178 12.62 0.07 -8.42
CA GLU A 178 13.15 1.22 -9.13
C GLU A 178 12.00 2.20 -9.38
N GLU A 179 11.83 3.19 -8.49
CA GLU A 179 10.71 4.14 -8.57
C GLU A 179 10.84 5.09 -9.77
N GLU A 180 9.70 5.44 -10.34
CA GLU A 180 9.54 6.45 -11.38
C GLU A 180 8.75 7.63 -10.79
N VAL A 181 9.40 8.80 -10.75
CA VAL A 181 8.78 10.03 -10.28
C VAL A 181 8.06 10.70 -11.44
N LEU A 182 6.79 10.99 -11.24
CA LEU A 182 5.95 11.67 -12.23
C LEU A 182 5.62 13.07 -11.71
N LEU A 183 6.25 14.09 -12.29
CA LEU A 183 5.99 15.49 -11.96
C LEU A 183 4.93 16.03 -12.91
N LEU A 184 3.75 16.37 -12.38
CA LEU A 184 2.65 16.94 -13.14
C LEU A 184 2.66 18.46 -12.94
N ASP A 185 3.16 19.21 -13.92
CA ASP A 185 3.13 20.68 -13.93
C ASP A 185 1.79 21.16 -14.48
N SER A 186 1.02 21.85 -13.65
CA SER A 186 -0.27 22.40 -14.06
C SER A 186 -0.16 23.83 -14.59
N GLU A 187 -1.08 24.17 -15.49
CA GLU A 187 -1.28 25.53 -15.96
C GLU A 187 -1.46 26.52 -14.80
N GLY A 188 -0.82 27.68 -14.94
CA GLY A 188 -0.97 28.79 -14.01
C GLY A 188 -2.36 29.39 -14.09
N TRP A 189 -2.97 29.60 -12.93
CA TRP A 189 -4.30 30.18 -12.80
C TRP A 189 -4.16 31.68 -12.51
N GLU A 190 -5.15 32.44 -12.97
CA GLU A 190 -5.27 33.87 -12.74
C GLU A 190 -6.42 34.11 -11.73
N PHE A 191 -6.33 35.15 -10.92
CA PHE A 191 -7.41 35.49 -9.99
C PHE A 191 -8.75 35.68 -10.73
N GLY A 192 -9.79 35.03 -10.22
CA GLY A 192 -11.13 35.04 -10.84
C GLY A 192 -11.34 33.95 -11.91
N ARG A 193 -10.30 33.18 -12.26
CA ARG A 193 -10.42 32.00 -13.14
C ARG A 193 -10.15 30.73 -12.34
N THR A 194 -11.21 30.05 -11.93
CA THR A 194 -11.10 28.76 -11.23
C THR A 194 -10.51 27.71 -12.19
N PRO A 195 -9.49 26.95 -11.78
CA PRO A 195 -9.01 25.80 -12.54
C PRO A 195 -10.13 24.75 -12.53
N LYS A 196 -10.88 24.69 -13.64
CA LYS A 196 -11.89 23.66 -13.84
C LYS A 196 -11.16 22.40 -14.29
N ASN A 197 -11.43 21.28 -13.62
CA ASN A 197 -11.03 19.94 -14.04
C ASN A 197 -9.53 19.60 -13.94
N LEU A 198 -8.73 20.33 -13.15
CA LEU A 198 -7.30 20.01 -12.95
C LEU A 198 -7.10 18.53 -12.63
N PHE A 199 -7.82 18.02 -11.63
CA PHE A 199 -7.70 16.62 -11.25
C PHE A 199 -8.21 15.68 -12.33
N LYS A 200 -9.32 15.98 -12.99
CA LYS A 200 -9.83 15.13 -14.08
C LYS A 200 -8.79 14.99 -15.21
N GLU A 201 -8.04 16.03 -15.51
CA GLU A 201 -6.93 15.96 -16.46
C GLU A 201 -5.74 15.16 -15.93
N CYS A 202 -5.35 15.39 -14.66
CA CYS A 202 -4.32 14.57 -14.00
C CYS A 202 -4.68 13.08 -13.97
N MET A 203 -5.93 12.72 -13.67
CA MET A 203 -6.43 11.34 -13.65
C MET A 203 -6.37 10.71 -15.05
N LYS A 204 -6.78 11.44 -16.09
CA LYS A 204 -6.68 10.97 -17.48
C LYS A 204 -5.23 10.78 -17.94
N LEU A 205 -4.33 11.68 -17.53
CA LEU A 205 -2.91 11.55 -17.84
C LEU A 205 -2.32 10.35 -17.09
N ALA A 206 -2.67 10.18 -15.81
CA ALA A 206 -2.28 9.01 -15.04
C ALA A 206 -2.75 7.69 -15.66
N GLU A 207 -3.96 7.64 -16.20
CA GLU A 207 -4.46 6.48 -16.96
C GLU A 207 -3.64 6.20 -18.23
N LYS A 208 -3.32 7.24 -19.01
CA LYS A 208 -2.44 7.11 -20.19
C LYS A 208 -1.05 6.62 -19.79
N GLU A 209 -0.59 7.04 -18.63
CA GLU A 209 0.65 6.60 -18.02
C GLU A 209 0.55 5.27 -17.31
N GLN A 210 -0.55 4.52 -17.48
CA GLN A 210 -0.76 3.19 -16.89
C GLN A 210 -0.57 3.19 -15.36
N ILE A 211 -0.80 4.32 -14.69
CA ILE A 211 -0.87 4.36 -13.23
C ILE A 211 -2.20 3.72 -12.86
N GLN A 212 -2.15 2.66 -12.06
CA GLN A 212 -3.37 2.06 -11.56
C GLN A 212 -4.14 3.07 -10.72
N LEU A 213 -5.44 3.23 -11.02
CA LEU A 213 -6.31 4.18 -10.34
C LEU A 213 -6.23 4.04 -8.82
N LYS A 214 -6.26 2.80 -8.31
CA LYS A 214 -6.16 2.51 -6.88
C LYS A 214 -4.86 3.06 -6.26
N LEU A 215 -3.72 2.97 -6.95
CA LEU A 215 -2.46 3.56 -6.48
C LEU A 215 -2.58 5.08 -6.41
N LEU A 216 -3.07 5.68 -7.49
CA LEU A 216 -3.19 7.11 -7.63
C LEU A 216 -4.07 7.70 -6.53
N GLN A 217 -5.21 7.07 -6.23
CA GLN A 217 -6.14 7.49 -5.18
C GLN A 217 -5.50 7.56 -3.78
N HIS A 218 -4.53 6.69 -3.50
CA HIS A 218 -3.85 6.60 -2.21
C HIS A 218 -2.47 7.27 -2.18
N ARG A 219 -1.96 7.78 -3.32
CA ARG A 219 -0.65 8.44 -3.45
C ARG A 219 -0.73 9.87 -4.01
N LEU A 220 -1.84 10.57 -3.81
CA LEU A 220 -1.96 11.97 -4.24
C LEU A 220 -1.08 12.87 -3.36
N VAL A 221 -0.01 13.39 -3.95
CA VAL A 221 0.83 14.45 -3.37
C VAL A 221 0.65 15.74 -4.17
N LEU A 222 0.24 16.79 -3.48
CA LEU A 222 -0.05 18.11 -4.05
C LEU A 222 0.98 19.11 -3.55
N VAL A 223 1.59 19.86 -4.45
CA VAL A 223 2.55 20.91 -4.14
C VAL A 223 1.94 22.25 -4.54
N SER A 224 1.56 23.06 -3.54
CA SER A 224 0.99 24.38 -3.78
C SER A 224 2.09 25.43 -3.80
N VAL A 225 2.36 26.00 -4.96
CA VAL A 225 3.47 26.93 -5.18
C VAL A 225 2.99 28.38 -5.18
N LEU A 226 3.60 29.20 -4.31
CA LEU A 226 3.38 30.65 -4.21
C LEU A 226 4.73 31.37 -4.16
N SER A 227 4.91 32.42 -4.96
CA SER A 227 6.11 33.27 -4.95
C SER A 227 6.16 34.13 -3.70
N ALA A 228 7.35 34.32 -3.13
CA ALA A 228 7.62 35.28 -2.05
C ALA A 228 7.22 36.73 -2.39
N GLU A 229 7.16 37.09 -3.68
CA GLU A 229 6.64 38.38 -4.17
C GLU A 229 5.16 38.56 -3.81
N ASN A 230 4.41 37.46 -3.76
CA ASN A 230 2.98 37.42 -3.48
C ASN A 230 2.69 36.89 -2.06
N ARG A 231 3.63 37.08 -1.12
CA ARG A 231 3.53 36.55 0.25
C ARG A 231 2.28 37.02 1.02
N SER A 232 1.68 38.15 0.66
CA SER A 232 0.42 38.60 1.24
C SER A 232 -0.76 37.68 0.93
N TRP A 233 -0.67 36.84 -0.10
CA TRP A 233 -1.74 35.93 -0.49
C TRP A 233 -1.89 34.73 0.46
N VAL A 234 -0.90 34.44 1.31
CA VAL A 234 -0.95 33.30 2.25
C VAL A 234 -2.12 33.39 3.24
N GLU A 235 -2.68 34.58 3.44
CA GLU A 235 -3.86 34.85 4.26
C GLU A 235 -5.04 35.41 3.45
N ASP A 236 -4.90 35.59 2.13
CA ASP A 236 -5.95 36.13 1.27
C ASP A 236 -7.11 35.13 1.14
N PRO A 237 -8.34 35.50 1.56
CA PRO A 237 -9.48 34.60 1.51
C PRO A 237 -9.80 34.06 0.11
N LYS A 238 -9.64 34.86 -0.94
CA LYS A 238 -9.92 34.46 -2.32
C LYS A 238 -8.92 33.41 -2.79
N PHE A 239 -7.65 33.57 -2.43
CA PHE A 239 -6.62 32.57 -2.72
C PHE A 239 -6.88 31.26 -1.97
N LEU A 240 -7.23 31.35 -0.68
CA LEU A 240 -7.54 30.19 0.14
C LEU A 240 -8.83 29.47 -0.31
N ASP A 241 -9.85 30.20 -0.78
CA ASP A 241 -11.06 29.63 -1.39
C ASP A 241 -10.73 28.82 -2.65
N LEU A 242 -9.81 29.35 -3.46
CA LEU A 242 -9.32 28.72 -4.67
C LEU A 242 -8.56 27.41 -4.37
N LEU A 243 -7.67 27.43 -3.37
CA LEU A 243 -6.97 26.23 -2.90
C LEU A 243 -7.93 25.19 -2.29
N ASP A 244 -8.94 25.63 -1.54
CA ASP A 244 -10.01 24.76 -1.01
C ASP A 244 -10.76 24.04 -2.14
N GLY A 245 -11.12 24.74 -3.21
CA GLY A 245 -11.73 24.15 -4.40
C GLY A 245 -10.88 23.06 -5.06
N VAL A 246 -9.56 23.25 -5.12
CA VAL A 246 -8.62 22.25 -5.66
C VAL A 246 -8.47 21.06 -4.70
N CYS A 247 -8.34 21.32 -3.40
CA CYS A 247 -8.21 20.26 -2.38
C CYS A 247 -9.47 19.39 -2.28
N ARG A 248 -10.67 19.97 -2.45
CA ARG A 248 -11.93 19.20 -2.50
C ARG A 248 -12.03 18.32 -3.73
N GLN A 249 -11.56 18.80 -4.89
CA GLN A 249 -11.45 17.96 -6.09
C GLN A 249 -10.49 16.79 -5.83
N ALA A 250 -9.33 17.05 -5.24
CA ALA A 250 -8.36 16.01 -4.87
C ALA A 250 -8.96 14.95 -3.95
N ALA A 251 -9.60 15.36 -2.86
CA ALA A 251 -10.17 14.44 -1.89
C ALA A 251 -11.33 13.62 -2.46
N LYS A 252 -12.10 14.19 -3.40
CA LYS A 252 -13.12 13.45 -4.13
C LYS A 252 -12.50 12.34 -4.98
N GLU A 253 -11.42 12.63 -5.70
CA GLU A 253 -10.74 11.64 -6.52
C GLU A 253 -10.01 10.59 -5.68
N ALA A 254 -9.53 10.94 -4.48
CA ALA A 254 -8.79 10.06 -3.57
C ALA A 254 -9.57 8.84 -3.03
N GLY A 255 -10.87 8.69 -3.35
CA GLY A 255 -11.62 7.47 -3.07
C GLY A 255 -11.72 7.09 -1.58
N GLY A 256 -11.63 8.07 -0.68
CA GLY A 256 -11.61 7.87 0.78
C GLY A 256 -10.22 7.99 1.42
N GLY A 257 -9.14 8.05 0.62
CA GLY A 257 -7.82 8.47 1.08
C GLY A 257 -7.76 9.98 1.36
N LYS A 258 -6.81 10.39 2.21
CA LYS A 258 -6.55 11.82 2.48
C LYS A 258 -5.32 12.25 1.67
N PRO A 259 -5.47 13.10 0.62
CA PRO A 259 -4.33 13.62 -0.13
C PRO A 259 -3.38 14.40 0.77
N VAL A 260 -2.10 14.44 0.38
CA VAL A 260 -1.08 15.22 1.08
C VAL A 260 -0.85 16.55 0.35
N LEU A 261 -0.84 17.65 1.09
CA LEU A 261 -0.56 18.99 0.58
C LEU A 261 0.74 19.53 1.17
N VAL A 262 1.70 19.85 0.30
CA VAL A 262 2.96 20.51 0.64
C VAL A 262 2.90 21.96 0.13
N PRO A 263 2.73 22.95 1.02
CA PRO A 263 2.84 24.35 0.64
C PRO A 263 4.30 24.71 0.38
N VAL A 264 4.56 25.41 -0.72
CA VAL A 264 5.90 25.87 -1.10
C VAL A 264 5.86 27.37 -1.39
N VAL A 265 6.74 28.11 -0.72
CA VAL A 265 7.03 29.51 -1.02
C VAL A 265 8.26 29.56 -1.91
N SER A 266 8.08 29.76 -3.21
CA SER A 266 9.16 29.90 -4.18
C SER A 266 9.79 31.29 -4.14
N LYS A 267 10.97 31.45 -4.78
CA LYS A 267 11.76 32.68 -4.74
C LYS A 267 12.02 33.17 -3.31
N GLU A 268 12.26 32.24 -2.39
CA GLU A 268 12.49 32.54 -0.98
C GLU A 268 13.63 33.54 -0.74
N ASP A 269 14.57 33.64 -1.66
CA ASP A 269 15.66 34.62 -1.67
C ASP A 269 15.20 36.09 -1.73
N LEU A 270 13.91 36.34 -1.97
CA LEU A 270 13.30 37.68 -1.92
C LEU A 270 12.77 38.06 -0.53
N LEU A 271 12.85 37.16 0.45
CA LEU A 271 12.53 37.44 1.85
C LEU A 271 13.80 37.94 2.54
N ASN A 272 13.73 39.12 3.15
CA ASN A 272 14.93 39.90 3.50
C ASN A 272 15.74 39.28 4.66
N ASP A 273 15.08 38.51 5.53
CA ASP A 273 15.72 37.81 6.64
C ASP A 273 15.01 36.50 7.00
N GLY A 274 15.64 35.71 7.89
CA GLY A 274 15.10 34.43 8.35
C GLY A 274 13.81 34.55 9.17
N LEU A 275 13.58 35.70 9.82
CA LEU A 275 12.38 35.92 10.63
C LEU A 275 11.15 36.14 9.74
N GLU A 276 11.27 36.99 8.71
CA GLU A 276 10.22 37.23 7.71
C GLU A 276 9.83 35.91 7.04
N ARG A 277 10.82 35.10 6.65
CA ARG A 277 10.63 33.75 6.12
C ARG A 277 9.83 32.86 7.06
N ASP A 278 10.24 32.73 8.32
CA ASP A 278 9.54 31.90 9.29
C ASP A 278 8.11 32.38 9.58
N ILE A 279 7.87 33.70 9.53
CA ILE A 279 6.52 34.27 9.68
C ILE A 279 5.65 33.85 8.49
N VAL A 280 6.13 34.05 7.26
CA VAL A 280 5.36 33.74 6.04
C VAL A 280 5.07 32.24 5.94
N LEU A 281 6.07 31.38 6.19
CA LEU A 281 5.89 29.92 6.13
C LEU A 281 4.88 29.44 7.18
N ARG A 282 4.97 29.91 8.43
CA ARG A 282 4.03 29.54 9.49
C ARG A 282 2.62 30.07 9.21
N ALA A 283 2.50 31.30 8.72
CA ALA A 283 1.22 31.87 8.33
C ALA A 283 0.57 31.02 7.22
N TYR A 284 1.33 30.63 6.21
CA TYR A 284 0.82 29.82 5.10
C TYR A 284 0.33 28.45 5.58
N THR A 285 1.12 27.74 6.39
CA THR A 285 0.71 26.47 6.99
C THR A 285 -0.56 26.61 7.82
N LYS A 286 -0.60 27.58 8.75
CA LYS A 286 -1.74 27.78 9.64
C LYS A 286 -3.03 28.12 8.89
N SER A 287 -2.93 28.97 7.86
CA SER A 287 -4.05 29.34 7.02
C SER A 287 -4.60 28.13 6.25
N LEU A 288 -3.72 27.29 5.70
CA LEU A 288 -4.12 26.07 5.00
C LEU A 288 -4.68 25.00 5.93
N GLU A 289 -4.07 24.76 7.09
CA GLU A 289 -4.59 23.82 8.09
C GLU A 289 -6.02 24.21 8.51
N LYS A 290 -6.24 25.50 8.79
CA LYS A 290 -7.57 26.02 9.13
C LYS A 290 -8.56 25.85 7.99
N ARG A 291 -8.13 26.07 6.75
CA ARG A 291 -9.03 26.11 5.58
C ARG A 291 -9.34 24.74 4.99
N VAL A 292 -8.33 23.90 4.82
CA VAL A 292 -8.40 22.65 4.06
C VAL A 292 -7.95 21.42 4.86
N GLY A 293 -7.53 21.58 6.12
CA GLY A 293 -7.02 20.49 6.95
C GLY A 293 -8.01 19.36 7.25
N SER A 294 -9.32 19.59 7.10
CA SER A 294 -10.33 18.52 7.13
C SER A 294 -10.29 17.61 5.89
N THR A 295 -9.82 18.16 4.77
CA THR A 295 -9.91 17.55 3.43
C THR A 295 -8.58 16.91 3.00
N VAL A 296 -7.46 17.51 3.39
CA VAL A 296 -6.09 17.07 3.03
C VAL A 296 -5.17 17.07 4.26
N GLU A 297 -4.10 16.27 4.24
CA GLU A 297 -3.01 16.32 5.22
C GLU A 297 -2.05 17.46 4.82
N VAL A 298 -2.09 18.57 5.55
CA VAL A 298 -1.23 19.72 5.29
C VAL A 298 0.12 19.51 5.98
N HIS A 299 1.20 19.57 5.22
CA HIS A 299 2.56 19.58 5.75
C HIS A 299 3.05 21.02 6.05
N PRO A 300 4.08 21.18 6.89
CA PRO A 300 4.74 22.45 7.08
C PRO A 300 5.22 23.03 5.75
N ALA A 301 5.02 24.34 5.56
CA ALA A 301 5.43 25.04 4.36
C ALA A 301 6.95 25.04 4.23
N LEU A 302 7.43 24.95 2.98
CA LEU A 302 8.85 25.01 2.66
C LEU A 302 9.16 26.27 1.86
N GLY A 303 10.21 26.98 2.24
CA GLY A 303 10.80 28.00 1.40
C GLY A 303 11.75 27.37 0.39
N VAL A 304 11.66 27.80 -0.86
CA VAL A 304 12.49 27.28 -1.95
C VAL A 304 13.04 28.43 -2.79
N THR A 305 14.35 28.41 -3.01
CA THR A 305 15.02 29.23 -4.02
C THR A 305 15.58 28.37 -5.15
N HIS A 306 15.52 28.93 -6.35
CA HIS A 306 16.14 28.37 -7.56
C HIS A 306 17.59 28.82 -7.72
N LYS A 307 18.05 29.78 -6.88
CA LYS A 307 19.43 30.24 -6.88
C LYS A 307 20.33 29.18 -6.28
N ALA A 308 21.38 28.85 -7.02
CA ALA A 308 22.47 28.05 -6.48
C ALA A 308 23.26 28.84 -5.43
N ASP A 309 23.78 28.13 -4.44
CA ASP A 309 24.77 28.65 -3.50
C ASP A 309 26.15 28.81 -4.17
N ALA A 310 27.15 29.24 -3.38
CA ALA A 310 28.50 29.45 -3.87
C ALA A 310 29.15 28.19 -4.46
N ASP A 311 28.69 27.00 -4.06
CA ASP A 311 29.18 25.70 -4.54
C ASP A 311 28.36 25.17 -5.74
N GLY A 312 27.44 25.98 -6.28
CA GLY A 312 26.56 25.58 -7.38
C GLY A 312 25.41 24.65 -6.94
N ARG A 313 25.17 24.48 -5.64
CA ARG A 313 24.15 23.58 -5.10
C ARG A 313 22.85 24.32 -4.78
N ARG A 314 21.72 23.63 -4.82
CA ARG A 314 20.40 24.18 -4.44
C ARG A 314 19.84 23.44 -3.21
N PRO A 315 20.32 23.76 -1.99
CA PRO A 315 19.96 23.01 -0.79
C PRO A 315 18.46 22.98 -0.50
N SER A 316 17.72 24.04 -0.82
CA SER A 316 16.26 24.07 -0.65
C SER A 316 15.51 23.15 -1.63
N ILE A 317 15.99 23.00 -2.86
CA ILE A 317 15.40 22.04 -3.83
C ILE A 317 15.68 20.61 -3.37
N LYS A 318 16.91 20.34 -2.92
CA LYS A 318 17.26 19.05 -2.32
C LYS A 318 16.37 18.71 -1.12
N GLN A 319 16.11 19.67 -0.24
CA GLN A 319 15.20 19.51 0.90
C GLN A 319 13.76 19.21 0.45
N LEU A 320 13.26 19.92 -0.58
CA LEU A 320 11.94 19.64 -1.15
C LEU A 320 11.87 18.21 -1.71
N ARG A 321 12.88 17.78 -2.48
CA ARG A 321 12.98 16.42 -3.02
C ARG A 321 12.96 15.37 -1.90
N GLU A 322 13.75 15.55 -0.86
CA GLU A 322 13.80 14.63 0.29
C GLU A 322 12.46 14.58 1.05
N LYS A 323 11.78 15.73 1.18
CA LYS A 323 10.44 15.80 1.77
C LYS A 323 9.43 15.02 0.94
N LEU A 324 9.43 15.21 -0.39
CA LEU A 324 8.53 14.52 -1.31
C LEU A 324 8.79 13.00 -1.29
N ALA A 325 10.04 12.57 -1.32
CA ALA A 325 10.42 11.17 -1.19
C ALA A 325 9.86 10.56 0.10
N ALA A 326 10.09 11.20 1.25
CA ALA A 326 9.59 10.73 2.54
C ALA A 326 8.05 10.62 2.59
N ILE A 327 7.34 11.57 1.98
CA ILE A 327 5.87 11.53 1.87
C ILE A 327 5.43 10.35 1.00
N CYS A 328 6.03 10.20 -0.18
CA CYS A 328 5.71 9.13 -1.12
C CYS A 328 5.98 7.74 -0.55
N THR A 329 7.06 7.56 0.23
CA THR A 329 7.36 6.32 0.95
C THR A 329 6.37 6.08 2.10
N LYS A 330 6.02 7.11 2.89
CA LYS A 330 5.01 6.97 3.96
C LYS A 330 3.65 6.56 3.41
N GLN A 331 3.24 7.09 2.25
CA GLN A 331 1.96 6.74 1.63
C GLN A 331 1.89 5.27 1.21
N LEU A 332 3.00 4.66 0.79
CA LEU A 332 3.06 3.22 0.49
C LEU A 332 2.71 2.34 1.70
N MET A 333 2.96 2.83 2.92
CA MET A 333 2.60 2.13 4.16
C MET A 333 1.11 2.22 4.51
N SER A 334 0.28 2.84 3.67
CA SER A 334 -1.17 2.87 3.90
C SER A 334 -1.76 1.46 3.80
N GLU A 335 -2.73 1.16 4.69
CA GLU A 335 -3.40 -0.15 4.75
C GLU A 335 -3.96 -0.57 3.37
N HIS A 336 -4.54 0.37 2.63
CA HIS A 336 -5.11 0.09 1.32
C HIS A 336 -4.07 -0.33 0.27
N ILE A 337 -2.89 0.30 0.27
CA ILE A 337 -1.78 -0.07 -0.62
C ILE A 337 -1.19 -1.40 -0.18
N LEU A 338 -0.95 -1.60 1.13
CA LEU A 338 -0.45 -2.87 1.65
C LEU A 338 -1.38 -4.03 1.30
N LEU A 339 -2.70 -3.86 1.44
CA LEU A 339 -3.68 -4.86 1.03
C LEU A 339 -3.65 -5.12 -0.48
N ALA A 340 -3.57 -4.07 -1.31
CA ALA A 340 -3.46 -4.22 -2.75
C ALA A 340 -2.20 -5.00 -3.16
N VAL A 341 -1.06 -4.68 -2.56
CA VAL A 341 0.22 -5.37 -2.79
C VAL A 341 0.14 -6.84 -2.37
N LYS A 342 -0.42 -7.13 -1.18
CA LYS A 342 -0.64 -8.52 -0.72
C LYS A 342 -1.53 -9.30 -1.70
N ASP A 343 -2.60 -8.69 -2.21
CA ASP A 343 -3.50 -9.31 -3.17
C ASP A 343 -2.82 -9.59 -4.52
N ILE A 344 -2.03 -8.64 -5.03
CA ILE A 344 -1.26 -8.80 -6.28
C ILE A 344 -0.24 -9.93 -6.13
N ILE A 345 0.56 -9.92 -5.06
CA ILE A 345 1.56 -10.96 -4.80
C ILE A 345 0.91 -12.33 -4.67
N ALA A 346 -0.22 -12.43 -3.96
CA ALA A 346 -0.95 -13.69 -3.84
C ALA A 346 -1.47 -14.18 -5.20
N GLY A 347 -2.00 -13.28 -6.04
CA GLY A 347 -2.47 -13.63 -7.37
C GLY A 347 -1.35 -14.12 -8.30
N ASP A 348 -0.21 -13.44 -8.31
CA ASP A 348 0.94 -13.82 -9.14
C ASP A 348 1.58 -15.12 -8.64
N LEU A 349 1.75 -15.27 -7.33
CA LEU A 349 2.25 -16.51 -6.73
C LEU A 349 1.32 -17.69 -7.03
N GLN A 350 0.00 -17.52 -6.92
CA GLN A 350 -0.95 -18.59 -7.23
C GLN A 350 -0.81 -19.02 -8.70
N ARG A 351 -0.75 -18.06 -9.63
CA ARG A 351 -0.60 -18.35 -11.06
C ARG A 351 0.67 -19.17 -11.32
N TYR A 352 1.79 -18.74 -10.72
CA TYR A 352 3.07 -19.39 -10.92
C TYR A 352 3.13 -20.80 -10.29
N LEU A 353 2.58 -20.98 -9.08
CA LEU A 353 2.50 -22.30 -8.47
C LEU A 353 1.53 -23.25 -9.22
N MET A 354 0.53 -22.72 -9.92
CA MET A 354 -0.33 -23.52 -10.81
C MET A 354 0.42 -23.96 -12.07
N GLU A 355 1.25 -23.10 -12.67
CA GLU A 355 2.14 -23.49 -13.79
C GLU A 355 3.02 -24.70 -13.39
N TRP A 356 3.54 -24.69 -12.17
CA TRP A 356 4.34 -25.81 -11.64
C TRP A 356 3.56 -27.09 -11.39
N ASP A 357 2.30 -26.97 -10.96
CA ASP A 357 1.41 -28.12 -10.80
C ASP A 357 1.14 -28.79 -12.16
N GLU A 358 0.97 -27.98 -13.21
CA GLU A 358 0.81 -28.46 -14.59
C GLU A 358 2.09 -29.13 -15.13
N GLU A 359 3.27 -28.62 -14.75
CA GLU A 359 4.57 -29.21 -15.09
C GLU A 359 4.94 -30.44 -14.26
N GLY A 360 4.19 -30.73 -13.18
CA GLY A 360 4.41 -31.88 -12.31
C GLY A 360 5.65 -31.75 -11.42
N ILE A 361 6.08 -30.53 -11.11
CA ILE A 361 7.28 -30.25 -10.30
C ILE A 361 7.10 -30.72 -8.84
N ASP A 362 5.90 -30.54 -8.27
CA ASP A 362 5.55 -31.06 -6.94
C ASP A 362 4.06 -31.48 -6.95
N ALA A 363 3.63 -32.16 -5.90
CA ALA A 363 2.24 -32.55 -5.76
C ALA A 363 1.34 -31.33 -5.50
N SER A 364 0.25 -31.21 -6.26
CA SER A 364 -0.76 -30.13 -6.17
C SER A 364 -1.13 -29.72 -4.73
N HIS A 365 -1.42 -30.68 -3.84
CA HIS A 365 -1.79 -30.39 -2.45
C HIS A 365 -0.64 -29.85 -1.61
N ALA A 366 0.61 -30.10 -1.97
CA ALA A 366 1.76 -29.48 -1.33
C ALA A 366 1.84 -27.99 -1.71
N LEU A 367 1.76 -27.68 -3.00
CA LEU A 367 1.78 -26.32 -3.54
C LEU A 367 0.65 -25.45 -2.96
N VAL A 368 -0.57 -25.99 -2.94
CA VAL A 368 -1.75 -25.33 -2.35
C VAL A 368 -1.54 -24.98 -0.89
N ARG A 369 -0.96 -25.88 -0.09
CA ARG A 369 -0.72 -25.62 1.34
C ARG A 369 0.35 -24.56 1.55
N ARG A 370 1.44 -24.59 0.77
CA ARG A 370 2.50 -23.56 0.79
C ARG A 370 1.93 -22.20 0.47
N PHE A 371 1.14 -22.12 -0.59
CA PHE A 371 0.43 -20.91 -0.98
C PHE A 371 -0.39 -20.33 0.18
N LEU A 372 -1.25 -21.15 0.81
CA LEU A 372 -2.10 -20.71 1.91
C LEU A 372 -1.31 -20.25 3.14
N TRP A 373 -0.18 -20.90 3.46
CA TRP A 373 0.71 -20.44 4.55
C TRP A 373 1.37 -19.11 4.24
N ILE A 374 1.82 -18.89 3.01
CA ILE A 374 2.40 -17.62 2.57
C ILE A 374 1.36 -16.50 2.69
N VAL A 375 0.14 -16.73 2.16
CA VAL A 375 -0.96 -15.76 2.26
C VAL A 375 -1.28 -15.47 3.73
N ALA A 376 -1.38 -16.49 4.58
CA ALA A 376 -1.60 -16.29 6.01
C ALA A 376 -0.54 -15.38 6.65
N ARG A 377 0.74 -15.64 6.35
CA ARG A 377 1.86 -14.84 6.89
C ARG A 377 1.82 -13.39 6.42
N HIS A 378 1.45 -13.11 5.17
CA HIS A 378 1.28 -11.75 4.67
C HIS A 378 0.19 -10.99 5.44
N HIS A 379 -0.82 -11.69 5.94
CA HIS A 379 -1.90 -11.12 6.77
C HIS A 379 -1.62 -11.21 8.28
N GLY A 380 -0.42 -11.62 8.71
CA GLY A 380 -0.08 -11.77 10.14
C GLY A 380 -0.83 -12.91 10.83
N LEU A 381 -1.34 -13.86 10.06
CA LEU A 381 -2.10 -15.01 10.50
C LEU A 381 -1.28 -16.30 10.41
N ARG A 382 -1.72 -17.31 11.15
CA ARG A 382 -1.29 -18.69 11.00
C ARG A 382 -2.50 -19.59 10.81
N ILE A 383 -2.34 -20.64 10.03
CA ILE A 383 -3.37 -21.67 9.78
C ILE A 383 -3.00 -22.90 10.58
N LYS A 384 -3.90 -23.40 11.43
CA LYS A 384 -3.69 -24.60 12.24
C LYS A 384 -3.93 -25.87 11.43
N ASP A 385 -3.02 -26.84 11.55
CA ASP A 385 -3.24 -28.25 11.16
C ASP A 385 -3.82 -28.43 9.73
N LEU A 386 -3.48 -27.54 8.80
CA LEU A 386 -4.06 -27.51 7.44
C LEU A 386 -3.93 -28.88 6.74
N TYR A 387 -2.80 -29.56 6.94
CA TYR A 387 -2.54 -30.89 6.41
C TYR A 387 -3.41 -32.01 6.99
N LYS A 388 -3.93 -31.86 8.22
CA LYS A 388 -4.84 -32.84 8.86
C LYS A 388 -6.28 -32.59 8.45
N ILE A 389 -6.63 -31.31 8.31
CA ILE A 389 -8.00 -30.86 8.05
C ILE A 389 -8.37 -31.18 6.60
N GLU A 390 -7.51 -30.83 5.66
CA GLU A 390 -7.72 -31.01 4.21
C GLU A 390 -6.43 -31.54 3.56
N PRO A 391 -6.13 -32.84 3.68
CA PRO A 391 -4.89 -33.43 3.16
C PRO A 391 -4.81 -33.42 1.62
N THR A 392 -5.94 -33.35 0.94
CA THR A 392 -6.09 -33.41 -0.52
C THR A 392 -6.64 -32.11 -1.11
N MET A 393 -6.32 -30.97 -0.49
CA MET A 393 -6.84 -29.67 -0.94
C MET A 393 -6.34 -29.36 -2.36
N ASP A 394 -7.26 -28.96 -3.23
CA ASP A 394 -6.96 -28.55 -4.60
C ASP A 394 -7.05 -27.02 -4.79
N TRP A 395 -6.63 -26.53 -5.95
CA TRP A 395 -6.68 -25.11 -6.30
C TRP A 395 -8.11 -24.53 -6.36
N LYS A 396 -9.14 -25.36 -6.57
CA LYS A 396 -10.54 -24.88 -6.62
C LYS A 396 -11.04 -24.48 -5.23
N GLN A 397 -10.52 -25.11 -4.18
CA GLN A 397 -10.88 -24.83 -2.79
C GLN A 397 -10.14 -23.61 -2.23
N VAL A 398 -9.02 -23.20 -2.82
CA VAL A 398 -8.14 -22.12 -2.34
C VAL A 398 -8.85 -20.79 -2.21
N GLU A 399 -9.68 -20.41 -3.17
CA GLU A 399 -10.37 -19.12 -3.17
C GLU A 399 -11.26 -18.92 -1.93
N GLY A 400 -11.95 -19.98 -1.50
CA GLY A 400 -12.79 -19.95 -0.31
C GLY A 400 -11.96 -19.73 0.96
N VAL A 401 -10.86 -20.46 1.10
CA VAL A 401 -9.96 -20.34 2.26
C VAL A 401 -9.29 -18.97 2.30
N CYS A 402 -8.82 -18.46 1.16
CA CYS A 402 -8.25 -17.12 1.05
C CYS A 402 -9.26 -16.03 1.42
N ARG A 403 -10.52 -16.19 1.02
CA ARG A 403 -11.59 -15.25 1.38
C ARG A 403 -11.83 -15.24 2.89
N ASP A 404 -11.90 -16.42 3.52
CA ASP A 404 -12.09 -16.55 4.96
C ASP A 404 -10.90 -15.98 5.74
N LEU A 405 -9.68 -16.21 5.25
CA LEU A 405 -8.43 -15.70 5.83
C LEU A 405 -8.38 -14.16 5.77
N LYS A 406 -8.69 -13.57 4.62
CA LYS A 406 -8.72 -12.11 4.43
C LYS A 406 -9.83 -11.44 5.25
N GLY A 407 -10.97 -12.13 5.43
CA GLY A 407 -12.09 -11.67 6.24
C GLY A 407 -11.96 -11.96 7.75
N TRP A 408 -10.93 -12.70 8.15
CA TRP A 408 -10.82 -13.19 9.53
C TRP A 408 -10.60 -12.04 10.52
N ARG A 409 -11.41 -12.02 11.58
CA ARG A 409 -11.24 -11.11 12.70
C ARG A 409 -11.03 -11.92 13.98
N ALA A 410 -10.06 -11.50 14.77
CA ALA A 410 -9.75 -12.17 16.03
C ALA A 410 -10.98 -12.16 16.96
N PRO A 411 -11.35 -13.31 17.56
CA PRO A 411 -12.27 -13.32 18.68
C PRO A 411 -11.72 -12.45 19.82
N LYS A 412 -12.60 -11.86 20.65
CA LYS A 412 -12.22 -10.96 21.76
C LYS A 412 -11.19 -11.54 22.75
N ALA A 413 -10.96 -12.85 22.74
CA ALA A 413 -9.91 -13.57 23.47
C ALA A 413 -8.99 -14.35 22.50
N GLY A 414 -8.47 -13.68 21.47
CA GLY A 414 -7.78 -14.31 20.34
C GLY A 414 -6.64 -15.24 20.78
N ALA A 415 -6.72 -16.50 20.36
CA ALA A 415 -5.66 -17.47 20.58
C ALA A 415 -4.40 -17.02 19.81
N GLU A 416 -3.30 -16.82 20.54
CA GLU A 416 -1.97 -16.72 19.93
C GLU A 416 -1.64 -18.08 19.30
N ALA A 417 -1.32 -18.07 18.01
CA ALA A 417 -0.94 -19.28 17.32
C ALA A 417 0.42 -19.77 17.85
N THR A 418 0.51 -21.06 18.16
CA THR A 418 1.77 -21.67 18.59
C THR A 418 2.62 -22.05 17.37
N ASP A 419 3.91 -22.34 17.57
CA ASP A 419 4.80 -22.80 16.49
C ASP A 419 4.35 -24.13 15.86
N GLY A 420 3.58 -24.94 16.60
CA GLY A 420 2.98 -26.18 16.07
C GLY A 420 1.86 -25.97 15.05
N TRP A 421 1.35 -24.75 14.86
CA TRP A 421 0.28 -24.48 13.87
C TRP A 421 0.82 -24.52 12.43
N HIS A 422 2.11 -24.20 12.24
CA HIS A 422 2.81 -24.21 10.95
C HIS A 422 3.76 -25.40 10.81
N TRP A 423 3.33 -26.58 11.25
CA TRP A 423 4.14 -27.80 11.15
C TRP A 423 3.73 -28.63 9.93
N ASP A 424 4.68 -28.83 9.00
CA ASP A 424 4.60 -29.89 7.99
C ASP A 424 5.52 -31.04 8.43
N PRO A 425 5.00 -32.25 8.68
CA PRO A 425 5.81 -33.42 9.03
C PRO A 425 6.94 -33.72 8.02
N ARG A 426 6.83 -33.27 6.77
CA ARG A 426 7.87 -33.45 5.74
C ARG A 426 9.13 -32.63 6.01
N ARG A 427 9.03 -31.50 6.74
CA ARG A 427 10.19 -30.65 7.09
C ARG A 427 11.21 -31.33 8.00
N GLU A 428 10.82 -32.40 8.71
CA GLU A 428 11.75 -33.16 9.56
C GLU A 428 12.64 -34.12 8.78
N LYS A 429 12.25 -34.47 7.55
CA LYS A 429 12.97 -35.44 6.70
C LYS A 429 13.85 -34.80 5.64
N GLY A 430 13.73 -33.48 5.41
CA GLY A 430 14.57 -32.72 4.47
C GLY A 430 15.89 -32.25 5.09
N PRO A 431 16.93 -31.97 4.29
CA PRO A 431 18.17 -31.38 4.79
C PRO A 431 17.87 -30.01 5.41
N ARG A 432 18.18 -29.83 6.70
CA ARG A 432 18.01 -28.53 7.36
C ARG A 432 18.88 -27.48 6.67
N PRO A 433 18.37 -26.28 6.39
CA PRO A 433 19.18 -25.21 5.83
C PRO A 433 20.34 -24.89 6.78
N LYS A 434 21.58 -25.11 6.30
CA LYS A 434 22.80 -24.70 6.99
C LYS A 434 22.86 -23.17 6.97
N GLY A 435 22.35 -22.50 8.00
CA GLY A 435 22.45 -21.04 8.06
C GLY A 435 21.76 -20.33 9.21
N PHE A 436 20.78 -20.95 9.87
CA PHE A 436 20.13 -20.34 11.04
C PHE A 436 20.28 -21.23 12.27
N SER A 437 21.47 -21.24 12.86
CA SER A 437 21.63 -21.66 14.26
C SER A 437 21.00 -20.60 15.15
N ARG A 438 19.75 -20.82 15.58
CA ARG A 438 19.20 -20.15 16.76
C ARG A 438 20.00 -20.62 17.97
N SER A 439 20.83 -19.73 18.53
CA SER A 439 21.44 -19.96 19.83
C SER A 439 20.34 -20.19 20.88
N PRO A 440 20.42 -21.24 21.71
CA PRO A 440 19.50 -21.41 22.82
C PRO A 440 19.76 -20.30 23.83
N SER A 441 18.69 -19.66 24.29
CA SER A 441 18.68 -18.77 25.44
C SER A 441 19.19 -19.52 26.68
N GLY A 442 20.48 -19.35 27.00
CA GLY A 442 21.10 -19.80 28.23
C GLY A 442 21.07 -18.69 29.27
N SER A 443 20.29 -18.88 30.34
CA SER A 443 20.43 -18.13 31.57
C SER A 443 21.71 -18.55 32.29
N SER A 444 22.61 -17.61 32.62
CA SER A 444 23.46 -17.68 33.82
C SER A 444 24.27 -16.38 34.03
N THR A 445 23.89 -15.69 35.10
CA THR A 445 24.72 -15.08 36.16
C THR A 445 26.26 -14.94 36.01
N VAL A 446 26.70 -13.67 36.14
CA VAL A 446 27.84 -13.09 36.92
C VAL A 446 29.30 -13.49 36.55
N LYS A 447 30.12 -12.53 36.10
CA LYS A 447 31.22 -11.90 36.87
C LYS A 447 32.07 -10.92 36.04
N SER A 448 32.43 -9.84 36.73
CA SER A 448 33.39 -8.78 36.43
C SER A 448 34.85 -9.26 36.27
N SER A 449 35.62 -8.63 35.38
CA SER A 449 37.00 -8.11 35.63
C SER A 449 37.71 -7.63 34.36
N GLY A 450 38.43 -6.49 34.46
CA GLY A 450 39.69 -6.11 33.77
C GLY A 450 39.66 -5.95 32.24
N SER A 451 39.75 -4.74 31.68
CA SER A 451 40.99 -4.00 31.35
C SER A 451 42.01 -4.79 30.52
N ASP A 452 42.22 -4.39 29.26
CA ASP A 452 43.53 -3.87 28.81
C ASP A 452 43.50 -3.27 27.40
N HIS A 453 44.28 -2.19 27.29
CA HIS A 453 44.67 -1.48 26.07
C HIS A 453 45.49 -2.35 25.13
N VAL A 454 45.24 -2.27 23.81
CA VAL A 454 46.31 -2.19 22.79
C VAL A 454 45.83 -1.33 21.62
N SER A 455 46.57 -0.26 21.35
CA SER A 455 46.60 0.51 20.11
C SER A 455 47.67 -0.07 19.19
N ILE A 456 47.52 -0.01 17.86
CA ILE A 456 48.57 0.27 16.86
C ILE A 456 47.97 0.29 15.43
N ARG A 457 48.29 1.39 14.72
CA ARG A 457 48.56 1.62 13.27
C ARG A 457 48.14 0.51 12.28
N GLY A 458 47.52 0.78 11.14
CA GLY A 458 47.74 1.88 10.20
C GLY A 458 48.63 1.40 9.05
N THR A 459 48.04 1.13 7.87
CA THR A 459 48.76 1.07 6.59
C THR A 459 47.80 1.36 5.42
N SER A 460 48.18 2.40 4.69
CA SER A 460 47.76 2.82 3.35
C SER A 460 48.44 2.01 2.24
N THR A 461 47.73 1.76 1.14
CA THR A 461 48.19 1.55 -0.26
C THR A 461 46.97 1.12 -1.09
N SER A 462 46.80 1.38 -2.39
CA SER A 462 47.46 2.25 -3.36
C SER A 462 46.61 2.16 -4.64
N THR A 463 46.61 3.25 -5.39
CA THR A 463 46.08 3.48 -6.73
C THR A 463 46.55 2.45 -7.77
N THR A 464 45.65 2.06 -8.68
CA THR A 464 46.05 1.61 -10.02
C THR A 464 45.23 2.31 -11.09
N ARG A 465 45.97 2.93 -12.00
CA ARG A 465 45.59 3.70 -13.17
C ARG A 465 45.57 2.75 -14.37
N THR A 466 44.62 2.89 -15.28
CA THR A 466 44.76 2.44 -16.68
C THR A 466 44.15 3.52 -17.59
N ALA A 467 45.03 4.17 -18.36
CA ALA A 467 44.70 4.79 -19.65
C ALA A 467 44.50 3.64 -20.68
N SER A 468 43.87 3.76 -21.83
CA SER A 468 43.95 4.79 -22.87
C SER A 468 42.94 4.46 -23.99
N GLY A 469 42.48 5.45 -24.74
CA GLY A 469 41.75 5.24 -25.99
C GLY A 469 41.28 6.55 -26.61
N GLU A 470 42.16 7.21 -27.34
CA GLU A 470 41.86 8.33 -28.23
C GLU A 470 41.05 7.85 -29.44
N PHE A 471 40.04 8.63 -29.86
CA PHE A 471 39.67 8.76 -31.26
C PHE A 471 39.08 10.15 -31.51
N SER A 472 39.86 10.99 -32.17
CA SER A 472 39.39 12.19 -32.87
C SER A 472 39.13 11.81 -34.32
N LEU A 473 38.07 12.36 -34.92
CA LEU A 473 38.08 12.94 -36.26
C LEU A 473 36.75 13.70 -36.47
N SER A 474 36.86 15.02 -36.64
CA SER A 474 35.88 15.91 -37.28
C SER A 474 36.08 15.85 -38.82
N PRO A 475 35.35 16.58 -39.70
CA PRO A 475 34.54 17.79 -39.50
C PRO A 475 33.08 17.55 -39.12
#